data_AF-S4AWY7-F1
#
_entry.id   AF-S4AWY7-F1
#
_cell.length_a   1.000
_cell.length_b   1.000
_cell.length_c   1.000
_cell.angle_alpha   90.00
_cell.angle_beta   90.00
_cell.angle_gamma   90.00
#
_symmetry.space_group_name_H-M   'P 1'
#
loop_
_entity.id
_entity.type
_entity.pdbx_description
1 polymer ?
#
loop_
_entity_poly.entity_id
_entity_poly.type
_entity_poly.pdbx_seq_one_letter_code
_entity_poly.pdbx_strand_id
1 'polypeptide(L)'
;MKSMTKSAKGTVETPGKNVRAKAGLNRGILDNTPGERRRQLEYKTRLYGSVLIAVPPFRTSNTCGNPACGNADPESRLGCGRLFRCVHCGHEDDADHNASIEIEARARRTGGTVTNSTRSVPQTRVPATGRGRMREAPGPAHAS
;
A
#
# COMPACT_ATOMS: atom_id res chain seq x y z
N MET A 1 -4.98 -10.54 -4.59
CA MET A 1 -4.36 -10.94 -3.29
C MET A 1 -4.39 -12.45 -3.03
N LYS A 2 -5.47 -13.20 -3.35
CA LYS A 2 -5.55 -14.67 -3.14
C LYS A 2 -4.38 -15.48 -3.72
N SER A 3 -3.77 -15.02 -4.82
CA SER A 3 -2.60 -15.68 -5.44
C SER A 3 -1.31 -15.54 -4.61
N MET A 4 -1.12 -14.43 -3.88
CA MET A 4 0.15 -14.16 -3.18
C MET A 4 0.29 -14.96 -1.88
N THR A 5 -0.78 -15.09 -1.09
CA THR A 5 -0.78 -15.80 0.19
C THR A 5 -1.10 -17.30 0.08
N LYS A 6 -1.31 -17.83 -1.13
CA LYS A 6 -1.51 -19.26 -1.34
C LYS A 6 -0.27 -20.04 -0.86
N SER A 7 -0.48 -21.17 -0.19
CA SER A 7 0.63 -22.02 0.24
C SER A 7 1.41 -22.56 -0.96
N ALA A 8 2.75 -22.65 -0.83
CA ALA A 8 3.62 -23.36 -1.78
C ALA A 8 3.81 -24.84 -1.44
N LYS A 9 3.17 -25.39 -0.40
CA LYS A 9 3.43 -26.77 0.06
C LYS A 9 3.20 -27.83 -1.04
N GLY A 10 2.28 -27.59 -1.98
CA GLY A 10 1.89 -28.59 -2.97
C GLY A 10 1.07 -29.72 -2.36
N THR A 11 1.03 -30.86 -3.05
CA THR A 11 0.35 -32.09 -2.61
C THR A 11 1.38 -33.17 -2.25
N VAL A 12 0.92 -34.34 -1.79
CA VAL A 12 1.80 -35.50 -1.54
C VAL A 12 2.42 -35.99 -2.86
N GLU A 13 1.59 -36.15 -3.90
CA GLU A 13 2.00 -36.56 -5.25
C GLU A 13 2.90 -35.54 -5.96
N THR A 14 2.75 -34.25 -5.65
CA THR A 14 3.56 -33.19 -6.27
C THR A 14 3.97 -32.17 -5.20
N PRO A 15 5.07 -32.45 -4.47
CA PRO A 15 5.57 -31.56 -3.44
C PRO A 15 5.99 -30.22 -4.04
N GLY A 16 5.62 -29.14 -3.39
CA GLY A 16 5.98 -27.81 -3.85
C GLY A 16 7.40 -27.40 -3.44
N LYS A 17 7.98 -26.45 -4.18
CA LYS A 17 9.35 -25.96 -3.98
C LYS A 17 9.35 -24.65 -3.20
N ASN A 18 10.47 -24.31 -2.56
CA ASN A 18 10.68 -23.06 -1.81
C ASN A 18 9.63 -22.79 -0.71
N VAL A 19 9.06 -23.85 -0.12
CA VAL A 19 7.96 -23.77 0.86
C VAL A 19 8.34 -22.90 2.06
N ARG A 20 9.53 -23.10 2.64
CA ARG A 20 10.00 -22.35 3.82
C ARG A 20 10.18 -20.86 3.51
N ALA A 21 10.82 -20.54 2.38
CA ALA A 21 11.03 -19.15 1.96
C ALA A 21 9.68 -18.43 1.72
N LYS A 22 8.74 -19.09 1.02
CA LYS A 22 7.41 -18.52 0.81
C LYS A 22 6.59 -18.43 2.09
N ALA A 23 6.73 -19.37 3.03
CA ALA A 23 6.02 -19.33 4.30
C ALA A 23 6.38 -18.09 5.12
N GLY A 24 7.67 -17.70 5.15
CA GLY A 24 8.11 -16.46 5.78
C GLY A 24 7.47 -15.22 5.14
N LEU A 25 7.53 -15.12 3.81
CA LEU A 25 6.87 -14.03 3.07
C LEU A 25 5.35 -14.01 3.31
N ASN A 26 4.68 -15.17 3.27
CA ASN A 26 3.24 -15.29 3.50
C ASN A 26 2.86 -14.80 4.90
N ARG A 27 3.63 -15.18 5.93
CA ARG A 27 3.43 -14.69 7.29
C ARG A 27 3.54 -13.18 7.36
N GLY A 28 4.62 -12.60 6.80
CA GLY A 28 4.80 -11.15 6.76
C GLY A 28 3.66 -10.42 6.05
N ILE A 29 3.14 -10.95 4.94
CA ILE A 29 1.99 -10.38 4.22
C ILE A 29 0.70 -10.46 5.06
N LEU A 30 0.47 -11.58 5.74
CA LEU A 30 -0.73 -11.78 6.57
C LEU A 30 -0.71 -10.88 7.81
N ASP A 31 0.44 -10.78 8.49
CA ASP A 31 0.63 -9.90 9.66
C ASP A 31 0.36 -8.43 9.28
N ASN A 32 0.69 -8.06 8.04
CA ASN A 32 0.45 -6.74 7.48
C ASN A 32 -1.00 -6.45 7.06
N THR A 33 -1.89 -7.45 7.04
CA THR A 33 -3.35 -7.31 6.77
C THR A 33 -3.76 -6.30 5.68
N PRO A 34 -3.15 -6.30 4.47
CA PRO A 34 -3.35 -5.24 3.47
C PRO A 34 -4.81 -5.08 3.00
N GLY A 35 -5.59 -6.17 2.99
CA GLY A 35 -7.02 -6.13 2.68
C GLY A 35 -7.85 -5.38 3.73
N GLU A 36 -7.51 -5.54 5.01
CA GLU A 36 -8.20 -4.81 6.09
C GLU A 36 -7.78 -3.33 6.11
N ARG A 37 -6.50 -3.04 5.87
CA ARG A 37 -6.04 -1.64 5.70
C ARG A 37 -6.83 -0.91 4.63
N ARG A 38 -7.02 -1.54 3.47
CA ARG A 38 -7.87 -0.98 2.40
C ARG A 38 -9.31 -0.79 2.85
N ARG A 39 -9.93 -1.78 3.50
CA ARG A 39 -11.32 -1.68 4.00
C ARG A 39 -11.48 -0.52 4.97
N GLN A 40 -10.54 -0.34 5.89
CA GLN A 40 -10.57 0.75 6.86
C GLN A 40 -10.39 2.11 6.19
N LEU A 41 -9.52 2.21 5.17
CA LEU A 41 -9.41 3.42 4.35
C LEU A 41 -10.73 3.73 3.63
N GLU A 42 -11.34 2.75 2.94
CA GLU A 42 -12.62 2.92 2.25
C GLU A 42 -13.73 3.38 3.20
N TYR A 43 -13.78 2.83 4.41
CA TYR A 43 -14.73 3.24 5.43
C TYR A 43 -14.48 4.68 5.90
N LYS A 44 -13.24 4.99 6.30
CA LYS A 44 -12.89 6.30 6.88
C LYS A 44 -12.96 7.42 5.86
N THR A 45 -12.48 7.23 4.63
CA THR A 45 -12.54 8.29 3.61
C THR A 45 -13.97 8.70 3.32
N ARG A 46 -14.91 7.74 3.24
CA ARG A 46 -16.34 8.05 3.10
C ARG A 46 -16.90 8.81 4.28
N LEU A 47 -16.48 8.48 5.50
CA LEU A 47 -16.92 9.17 6.72
C LEU A 47 -16.47 10.64 6.77
N TYR A 48 -15.29 10.94 6.25
CA TYR A 48 -14.70 12.30 6.25
C TYR A 48 -14.86 13.05 4.91
N GLY A 49 -15.66 12.53 3.97
CA GLY A 49 -15.87 13.17 2.67
C GLY A 49 -14.63 13.17 1.76
N SER A 50 -13.64 12.31 2.03
CA SER A 50 -12.43 12.15 1.21
C SER A 50 -12.62 11.09 0.12
N VAL A 51 -11.87 11.21 -0.98
CA VAL A 51 -11.87 10.22 -2.07
C VAL A 51 -10.70 9.25 -1.89
N LEU A 52 -10.97 7.95 -2.02
CA LEU A 52 -9.93 6.92 -2.07
C LEU A 52 -9.71 6.45 -3.51
N ILE A 53 -8.49 6.64 -4.01
CA ILE A 53 -8.10 6.21 -5.36
C ILE A 53 -7.11 5.04 -5.23
N ALA A 54 -7.50 3.87 -5.73
CA ALA A 54 -6.60 2.72 -5.80
C ALA A 54 -5.78 2.76 -7.10
N VAL A 55 -4.47 2.56 -6.98
CA VAL A 55 -3.55 2.46 -8.12
C VAL A 55 -2.91 1.08 -8.20
N PRO A 56 -2.49 0.62 -9.39
CA PRO A 56 -1.73 -0.63 -9.53
C PRO A 56 -0.37 -0.49 -8.81
N PRO A 57 0.00 -1.43 -7.92
CA PRO A 57 1.21 -1.31 -7.10
C PRO A 57 2.51 -1.64 -7.86
N PHE A 58 2.42 -2.09 -9.12
CA PHE A 58 3.57 -2.58 -9.87
C PHE A 58 4.59 -1.47 -10.12
N ARG A 59 5.87 -1.72 -9.82
CA ARG A 59 7.01 -0.81 -10.06
C ARG A 59 6.94 0.56 -9.38
N THR A 60 6.01 0.84 -8.47
CA THR A 60 5.95 2.15 -7.77
C THR A 60 7.23 2.46 -7.00
N SER A 61 7.87 1.45 -6.41
CA SER A 61 9.10 1.61 -5.63
C SER A 61 10.35 1.88 -6.47
N ASN A 62 10.31 1.65 -7.78
CA ASN A 62 11.48 1.70 -8.65
C ASN A 62 11.31 2.71 -9.79
N THR A 63 10.18 3.42 -9.82
CA THR A 63 9.90 4.47 -10.79
C THR A 63 10.34 5.81 -10.21
N CYS A 64 11.02 6.62 -11.00
CA CYS A 64 11.47 7.95 -10.60
C CYS A 64 10.27 8.89 -10.45
N GLY A 65 10.12 9.47 -9.26
CA GLY A 65 9.10 10.47 -8.93
C GLY A 65 9.34 11.84 -9.55
N ASN A 66 10.54 12.10 -10.09
CA ASN A 66 10.82 13.32 -10.84
C ASN A 66 9.89 13.41 -12.08
N PRO A 67 9.00 14.41 -12.17
CA PRO A 67 8.04 14.55 -13.27
C PRO A 67 8.69 14.66 -14.65
N ALA A 68 9.93 15.14 -14.73
CA ALA A 68 10.67 15.24 -15.99
C ALA A 68 11.31 13.91 -16.43
N CYS A 69 11.32 12.88 -15.57
CA CYS A 69 11.96 11.59 -15.85
C CYS A 69 10.97 10.44 -15.96
N GLY A 70 10.32 10.04 -14.86
CA GLY A 70 9.33 8.94 -14.86
C GLY A 70 9.85 7.54 -15.23
N ASN A 71 11.15 7.33 -15.40
CA ASN A 71 11.72 6.01 -15.77
C ASN A 71 11.67 5.03 -14.60
N ALA A 72 11.45 3.74 -14.91
CA ALA A 72 11.38 2.67 -13.92
C ALA A 72 12.54 1.69 -14.05
N ASP A 73 13.42 1.66 -13.06
CA ASP A 73 14.63 0.84 -13.07
C ASP A 73 14.91 0.20 -11.69
N PRO A 74 15.04 -1.14 -11.60
CA PRO A 74 15.41 -1.83 -10.36
C PRO A 74 16.73 -1.38 -9.72
N GLU A 75 17.70 -0.93 -10.51
CA GLU A 75 18.98 -0.43 -10.02
C GLU A 75 18.83 0.91 -9.30
N SER A 76 17.69 1.59 -9.45
CA SER A 76 17.43 2.84 -8.73
C SER A 76 17.17 2.62 -7.22
N ARG A 77 17.13 1.36 -6.76
CA ARG A 77 16.80 0.94 -5.38
C ARG A 77 17.89 0.09 -4.71
N LEU A 78 19.15 0.22 -5.15
CA LEU A 78 20.27 -0.55 -4.58
C LEU A 78 20.49 -0.25 -3.08
N GLY A 79 20.86 -1.28 -2.30
CA GLY A 79 21.21 -1.16 -0.87
C GLY A 79 20.07 -1.49 0.11
N CYS A 80 20.06 -0.83 1.28
CA CYS A 80 19.15 -1.11 2.40
C CYS A 80 17.67 -0.76 2.15
N GLY A 81 17.33 -0.33 0.93
CA GLY A 81 15.95 -0.03 0.56
C GLY A 81 15.34 1.22 1.20
N ARG A 82 16.15 2.12 1.80
CA ARG A 82 15.68 3.42 2.32
C ARG A 82 15.90 4.57 1.34
N LEU A 83 16.96 4.52 0.56
CA LEU A 83 17.28 5.55 -0.43
C LEU A 83 16.79 5.15 -1.82
N PHE A 84 16.55 6.15 -2.64
CA PHE A 84 16.30 6.04 -4.07
C PHE A 84 17.29 6.92 -4.81
N ARG A 85 17.92 6.39 -5.87
CA ARG A 85 18.77 7.16 -6.78
C ARG A 85 18.47 6.74 -8.21
N CYS A 86 17.86 7.62 -8.99
CA CYS A 86 17.54 7.31 -10.38
C CYS A 86 18.82 7.16 -11.22
N VAL A 87 19.00 6.01 -11.86
CA VAL A 87 20.13 5.75 -12.77
C VAL A 87 20.05 6.53 -14.09
N HIS A 88 18.88 7.08 -14.43
CA HIS A 88 18.68 7.82 -15.69
C HIS A 88 18.88 9.34 -15.55
N CYS A 89 18.42 9.93 -14.46
CA CYS A 89 18.44 11.39 -14.27
C CYS A 89 19.23 11.85 -13.03
N GLY A 90 19.76 10.92 -12.23
CA GLY A 90 20.52 11.23 -11.02
C GLY A 90 19.70 11.73 -9.83
N HIS A 91 18.37 11.78 -9.94
CA HIS A 91 17.50 12.21 -8.85
C HIS A 91 17.65 11.31 -7.62
N GLU A 92 17.87 11.92 -6.46
CA GLU A 92 18.00 11.26 -5.17
C GLU A 92 16.89 11.68 -4.22
N ASP A 93 16.38 10.73 -3.45
CA ASP A 93 15.30 10.94 -2.49
C ASP A 93 15.22 9.80 -1.47
N ASP A 94 14.43 9.99 -0.41
CA ASP A 94 13.92 8.87 0.37
C ASP A 94 13.01 8.00 -0.52
N ALA A 95 13.13 6.69 -0.38
CA ALA A 95 12.42 5.77 -1.26
C ALA A 95 10.90 5.78 -1.06
N ASP A 96 10.43 5.97 0.17
CA ASP A 96 9.00 6.05 0.47
C ASP A 96 8.45 7.40 0.00
N HIS A 97 9.23 8.48 0.11
CA HIS A 97 8.87 9.79 -0.44
C HIS A 97 8.78 9.74 -1.98
N ASN A 98 9.81 9.23 -2.67
CA ASN A 98 9.78 9.03 -4.13
C ASN A 98 8.59 8.16 -4.57
N ALA A 99 8.33 7.06 -3.86
CA ALA A 99 7.20 6.18 -4.16
C ALA A 99 5.86 6.90 -3.95
N SER A 100 5.74 7.78 -2.95
CA SER A 100 4.53 8.57 -2.71
C SER A 100 4.22 9.52 -3.88
N ILE A 101 5.24 10.18 -4.43
CA ILE A 101 5.10 11.06 -5.60
C ILE A 101 4.65 10.27 -6.82
N GLU A 102 5.28 9.12 -7.11
CA GLU A 102 4.84 8.28 -8.23
C GLU A 102 3.43 7.71 -8.01
N ILE A 103 3.06 7.32 -6.80
CA ILE A 103 1.71 6.84 -6.48
C ILE A 103 0.68 7.94 -6.77
N GLU A 104 0.94 9.18 -6.37
CA GLU A 104 0.08 10.32 -6.66
C GLU A 104 0.01 10.60 -8.16
N ALA A 105 1.15 10.70 -8.83
CA ALA A 105 1.23 10.96 -10.26
C ALA A 105 0.48 9.87 -11.05
N ARG A 106 0.60 8.61 -10.63
CA ARG A 106 -0.15 7.48 -11.20
C ARG A 106 -1.65 7.56 -10.94
N ALA A 107 -2.07 7.98 -9.75
CA ALA A 107 -3.48 8.20 -9.45
C ALA A 107 -4.07 9.27 -10.37
N ARG A 108 -3.35 10.37 -10.59
CA ARG A 108 -3.74 11.44 -11.51
C ARG A 108 -3.81 10.96 -12.97
N ARG A 109 -2.82 10.19 -13.43
CA ARG A 109 -2.79 9.63 -14.80
C ARG A 109 -3.88 8.61 -15.08
N THR A 110 -4.22 7.78 -14.09
CA THR A 110 -5.14 6.64 -14.28
C THR A 110 -6.59 6.93 -13.87
N GLY A 111 -6.85 8.05 -13.20
CA GLY A 111 -8.18 8.37 -12.66
C GLY A 111 -8.67 7.41 -11.57
N GLY A 112 -7.78 6.54 -11.08
CA GLY A 112 -8.13 5.37 -10.29
C GLY A 112 -8.43 4.14 -11.13
N THR A 113 -7.80 3.02 -10.79
CA THR A 113 -8.09 1.75 -11.46
C THR A 113 -9.08 0.96 -10.62
N VAL A 114 -9.98 0.24 -11.30
CA VAL A 114 -10.73 -0.85 -10.68
C VAL A 114 -9.71 -1.95 -10.36
N THR A 115 -9.08 -1.88 -9.21
CA THR A 115 -8.43 -3.07 -8.64
C THR A 115 -9.57 -4.06 -8.43
N ASN A 116 -9.68 -5.10 -9.27
CA ASN A 116 -10.70 -6.13 -9.18
C ASN A 116 -10.65 -6.83 -7.82
N SER A 117 -11.28 -6.21 -6.83
CA SER A 117 -11.70 -6.81 -5.58
C SER A 117 -12.91 -7.65 -5.94
N THR A 118 -12.80 -8.97 -5.82
CA THR A 118 -13.88 -9.94 -6.06
C THR A 118 -14.94 -9.92 -4.95
N ARG A 119 -15.17 -8.76 -4.32
CA ARG A 119 -16.10 -8.59 -3.22
C ARG A 119 -17.20 -7.65 -3.68
N SER A 120 -18.42 -8.16 -3.71
CA SER A 120 -19.64 -7.42 -4.03
C SER A 120 -19.65 -6.08 -3.30
N VAL A 121 -20.05 -5.04 -4.02
CA VAL A 121 -20.23 -3.68 -3.49
C VAL A 121 -21.13 -3.75 -2.24
N PRO A 122 -20.66 -3.36 -1.05
CA PRO A 122 -21.55 -3.24 0.10
C PRO A 122 -22.49 -2.07 -0.19
N GLN A 123 -23.79 -2.36 -0.26
CA GLN A 123 -24.81 -1.33 -0.38
C GLN A 123 -24.64 -0.32 0.75
N THR A 124 -24.71 0.97 0.39
CA THR A 124 -24.69 2.10 1.32
C THR A 124 -25.79 1.92 2.35
N ARG A 125 -25.42 1.54 3.58
CA ARG A 125 -26.28 1.77 4.74
C ARG A 125 -26.00 3.16 5.27
N VAL A 126 -27.07 3.94 5.38
CA VAL A 126 -27.09 5.27 5.99
C VAL A 126 -26.53 5.17 7.43
N PRO A 127 -25.64 6.07 7.88
CA PRO A 127 -25.12 6.00 9.22
C PRO A 127 -26.21 6.32 10.25
N ALA A 128 -26.33 5.46 11.27
CA ALA A 128 -27.09 5.77 12.47
C ALA A 128 -26.41 6.96 13.19
N THR A 129 -27.19 7.97 13.53
CA THR A 129 -26.77 9.14 14.28
C THR A 129 -26.35 8.74 15.70
N GLY A 130 -25.05 8.69 15.96
CA GLY A 130 -24.51 8.44 17.30
C GLY A 130 -23.14 9.07 17.47
N ARG A 131 -23.05 10.10 18.32
CA ARG A 131 -21.80 10.77 18.68
C ARG A 131 -20.91 9.80 19.46
N GLY A 132 -19.84 9.29 18.85
CA GLY A 132 -18.78 8.58 19.55
C GLY A 132 -17.83 9.56 20.25
N ARG A 133 -17.65 9.43 21.56
CA ARG A 133 -16.65 10.19 22.34
C ARG A 133 -15.24 9.85 21.84
N MET A 134 -14.51 10.84 21.33
CA MET A 134 -13.05 10.76 21.26
C MET A 134 -12.48 10.99 22.67
N ARG A 135 -11.42 10.26 23.05
CA ARG A 135 -10.67 10.59 24.28
C ARG A 135 -9.82 11.82 23.98
N GLU A 136 -9.96 12.86 24.79
CA GLU A 136 -9.10 14.05 24.72
C GLU A 136 -7.67 13.72 25.15
N ALA A 137 -6.71 14.42 24.52
CA ALA A 137 -5.30 14.34 24.88
C ALA A 137 -5.05 15.05 26.22
N PRO A 138 -4.14 14.53 27.08
CA PRO A 138 -3.80 15.22 28.32
C PRO A 138 -3.04 16.52 28.02
N GLY A 139 -3.45 17.62 28.68
CA GLY A 139 -2.85 18.95 28.56
C GLY A 139 -1.51 19.08 29.30
N PRO A 140 -0.77 20.19 29.07
CA PRO A 140 0.61 20.34 29.54
C PRO A 140 0.68 20.59 31.05
N ALA A 141 1.66 19.96 31.70
CA ALA A 141 1.99 20.19 33.11
C ALA A 141 2.76 21.51 33.26
N HIS A 142 2.23 22.43 34.07
CA HIS A 142 2.96 23.60 34.55
C HIS A 142 3.81 23.20 35.76
N ALA A 143 5.13 23.41 35.67
CA ALA A 143 6.05 23.33 36.80
C ALA A 143 6.31 24.75 37.33
N SER A 144 6.13 24.93 38.63
CA SER A 144 6.56 26.12 39.39
C SER A 144 8.04 26.05 39.74
#